data_AF-W6V1I4-F1
#
_entry.id   AF-W6V1I4-F1
#
_cell.length_a   1.000
_cell.length_b   1.000
_cell.length_c   1.000
_cell.angle_alpha   90.00
_cell.angle_beta   90.00
_cell.angle_gamma   90.00
#
_symmetry.space_group_name_H-M   'P 1'
#
loop_
_entity.id
_entity.type
_entity.pdbx_description
1 polymer ?
#
loop_
_entity_poly.entity_id
_entity_poly.type
_entity_poly.pdbx_seq_one_letter_code
_entity_poly.pdbx_strand_id
1 'polypeptide(L)'
;MLPPRFLNFVRALTEKTEQGEFSWSYDDNNSFVKLKETGFSFSLRYSFNSDEKYAEYVIYYFDDIEEKEYRFYTNQTWNDFDFIRRLFDAAQASKMKLPF
;
A
#
# COMPACT_ATOMS: atom_id res chain seq x y z
N MET A 1 11.00 -10.40 -2.28
CA MET A 1 10.29 -10.00 -3.50
C MET A 1 8.85 -10.51 -3.46
N LEU A 2 7.90 -9.70 -3.92
CA LEU A 2 6.47 -9.96 -3.94
C LEU A 2 6.12 -11.02 -4.99
N PRO A 3 5.19 -11.93 -4.69
CA PRO A 3 4.70 -12.90 -5.68
C PRO A 3 4.08 -12.20 -6.90
N PRO A 4 4.30 -12.70 -8.13
CA PRO A 4 3.81 -12.03 -9.35
C PRO A 4 2.31 -11.74 -9.37
N ARG A 5 1.48 -12.67 -8.88
CA ARG A 5 0.02 -12.47 -8.76
C ARG A 5 -0.32 -11.25 -7.90
N PHE A 6 0.36 -11.10 -6.77
CA PHE A 6 0.12 -10.00 -5.84
C PHE A 6 0.69 -8.68 -6.39
N LEU A 7 1.83 -8.71 -7.06
CA LEU A 7 2.39 -7.53 -7.72
C LEU A 7 1.46 -6.98 -8.82
N ASN A 8 0.84 -7.87 -9.62
CA ASN A 8 -0.14 -7.45 -10.62
C ASN A 8 -1.37 -6.80 -9.98
N PHE A 9 -1.85 -7.34 -8.85
CA PHE A 9 -2.93 -6.74 -8.07
C PHE A 9 -2.55 -5.34 -7.57
N VAL A 10 -1.36 -5.17 -6.98
CA VAL A 10 -0.84 -3.86 -6.51
C VAL A 10 -0.79 -2.84 -7.65
N ARG A 11 -0.33 -3.23 -8.85
CA ARG A 11 -0.29 -2.34 -10.02
C ARG A 11 -1.68 -1.88 -10.42
N ALA A 12 -2.63 -2.79 -10.54
CA ALA A 12 -4.02 -2.44 -10.86
C ALA A 12 -4.65 -1.55 -9.77
N LEU A 13 -4.40 -1.85 -8.50
CA LEU A 13 -4.88 -1.05 -7.38
C LEU A 13 -4.30 0.38 -7.38
N THR A 14 -3.03 0.52 -7.79
CA THR A 14 -2.36 1.82 -7.94
C THR A 14 -3.04 2.64 -9.02
N GLU A 15 -3.20 2.09 -10.22
CA GLU A 15 -3.83 2.78 -11.36
C GLU A 15 -5.24 3.26 -11.01
N LYS A 16 -6.05 2.40 -10.38
CA LYS A 16 -7.41 2.76 -9.94
C LYS A 16 -7.42 3.85 -8.86
N THR A 17 -6.46 3.81 -7.93
CA THR A 17 -6.32 4.84 -6.89
C THR A 17 -5.95 6.19 -7.52
N GLU A 18 -5.00 6.21 -8.46
CA GLU A 18 -4.60 7.41 -9.19
C GLU A 18 -5.74 8.00 -10.03
N GLN A 19 -6.66 7.17 -10.51
CA GLN A 19 -7.88 7.60 -11.22
C GLN A 19 -8.99 8.09 -10.28
N GLY A 20 -8.78 8.05 -8.96
CA GLY A 20 -9.77 8.47 -7.97
C GLY A 20 -10.90 7.47 -7.72
N GLU A 21 -10.76 6.21 -8.18
CA GLU A 21 -11.77 5.17 -7.92
C GLU A 21 -11.82 4.76 -6.44
N PHE A 22 -10.70 4.90 -5.72
CA PHE A 22 -10.58 4.48 -4.32
C PHE A 22 -10.26 5.64 -3.39
N SER A 23 -10.95 5.66 -2.25
CA SER A 23 -10.77 6.65 -1.19
C SER A 23 -10.09 6.03 0.03
N TRP A 24 -8.81 6.30 0.20
CA TRP A 24 -8.03 5.72 1.30
C TRP A 24 -8.19 6.52 2.60
N SER A 25 -7.99 5.88 3.74
CA SER A 25 -7.65 6.58 4.98
C SER A 25 -6.14 6.67 5.12
N TYR A 26 -5.66 7.81 5.61
CA TYR A 26 -4.25 8.07 5.88
C TYR A 26 -4.09 8.50 7.33
N ASP A 27 -3.15 7.85 8.03
CA ASP A 27 -2.68 8.15 9.37
C ASP A 27 -1.23 8.61 9.26
N ASP A 28 -1.03 9.92 9.44
CA ASP A 28 0.25 10.61 9.30
C ASP A 28 1.24 10.21 10.39
N ASN A 29 0.77 10.10 11.64
CA ASN A 29 1.57 9.73 12.81
C ASN A 29 2.19 8.35 12.65
N ASN A 30 1.47 7.42 12.00
CA ASN A 30 1.92 6.05 11.82
C ASN A 30 2.46 5.74 10.42
N SER A 31 2.47 6.72 9.50
CA SER A 31 2.80 6.53 8.08
C SER A 31 2.06 5.32 7.50
N PHE A 32 0.74 5.31 7.69
CA PHE A 32 -0.12 4.18 7.41
C PHE A 32 -1.29 4.58 6.52
N VAL A 33 -1.54 3.80 5.47
CA VAL A 33 -2.72 3.95 4.61
C VAL A 33 -3.57 2.70 4.65
N LYS A 34 -4.90 2.86 4.60
CA LYS A 34 -5.84 1.75 4.59
C LYS A 34 -6.98 1.99 3.60
N LEU A 35 -7.32 0.92 2.90
CA LEU A 35 -8.47 0.79 2.03
C LEU A 35 -9.38 -0.31 2.58
N LYS A 36 -10.69 -0.06 2.61
CA LYS A 36 -11.70 -1.04 2.95
C LYS A 36 -12.73 -1.07 1.83
N GLU A 37 -12.79 -2.20 1.13
CA GLU A 37 -13.74 -2.44 0.05
C GLU A 37 -14.67 -3.60 0.40
N THR A 38 -15.72 -3.79 -0.40
CA THR A 38 -16.51 -5.02 -0.32
C THR A 38 -15.66 -6.21 -0.77
N GLY A 39 -15.38 -7.13 0.15
CA GLY A 39 -14.67 -8.38 -0.11
C GLY A 39 -13.18 -8.35 0.27
N PHE A 40 -12.58 -7.19 0.51
CA PHE A 40 -11.21 -7.14 1.01
C PHE A 40 -10.87 -5.85 1.78
N SER A 41 -9.81 -5.93 2.58
CA SER A 41 -9.13 -4.77 3.14
C SER A 41 -7.67 -4.79 2.75
N PHE A 42 -7.10 -3.63 2.46
CA PHE A 42 -5.68 -3.49 2.14
C PHE A 42 -5.07 -2.38 2.97
N SER A 43 -3.89 -2.59 3.53
CA SER A 43 -3.17 -1.53 4.21
C SER A 43 -1.66 -1.62 4.03
N LEU A 44 -1.03 -0.46 4.05
CA LEU A 44 0.40 -0.30 3.92
C LEU A 44 0.92 0.52 5.09
N ARG A 45 2.01 0.06 5.68
CA ARG A 45 2.78 0.82 6.65
C ARG A 45 4.18 1.04 6.11
N TYR A 46 4.59 2.31 6.08
CA TYR A 46 5.98 2.67 5.86
C TYR A 46 6.76 2.60 7.19
N SER A 47 7.98 2.09 7.14
CA SER A 47 8.97 2.24 8.20
C SER A 47 10.36 2.47 7.63
N PHE A 48 11.23 3.07 8.43
CA PHE A 48 12.66 3.16 8.15
C PHE A 48 13.40 2.29 9.16
N ASN A 49 14.11 1.27 8.67
CA ASN A 49 14.96 0.43 9.50
C ASN A 49 16.25 1.22 9.81
N SER A 50 16.40 1.68 11.05
CA SER A 50 17.54 2.51 11.46
C SER A 50 18.86 1.75 11.49
N ASP A 51 18.81 0.44 11.74
CA ASP A 51 20.00 -0.41 11.88
C ASP A 51 20.58 -0.73 10.51
N GLU A 52 19.72 -1.14 9.58
CA GLU A 52 20.11 -1.52 8.20
C GLU A 52 20.08 -0.34 7.21
N LYS A 53 19.59 0.83 7.65
CA LYS A 53 19.55 2.10 6.91
C LYS A 53 18.81 2.04 5.57
N TYR A 54 17.68 1.35 5.54
CA TYR A 54 16.78 1.38 4.39
C TYR A 54 15.33 1.57 4.80
N ALA A 55 14.53 2.08 3.87
CA ALA A 55 13.09 2.08 4.01
C ALA A 55 12.47 0.74 3.62
N GLU A 56 11.35 0.43 4.25
CA GLU A 56 10.58 -0.78 4.06
C GLU A 56 9.08 -0.50 4.12
N TYR A 57 8.32 -1.40 3.52
CA TYR A 57 6.87 -1.42 3.60
C TYR A 57 6.39 -2.76 4.11
N VAL A 58 5.46 -2.71 5.05
CA VAL A 58 4.65 -3.86 5.45
C VAL A 58 3.28 -3.73 4.81
N ILE A 59 2.86 -4.78 4.11
CA ILE A 59 1.59 -4.85 3.41
C ILE A 59 0.69 -5.87 4.12
N TYR A 60 -0.54 -5.47 4.42
CA TYR A 60 -1.57 -6.35 4.96
C TYR A 60 -2.72 -6.41 3.96
N TYR A 61 -3.07 -7.61 3.52
CA TYR A 61 -4.25 -7.88 2.73
C TYR A 61 -5.16 -8.82 3.51
N PHE A 62 -6.38 -8.41 3.78
CA PHE A 62 -7.39 -9.23 4.42
C PHE A 62 -8.47 -9.58 3.40
N ASP A 63 -8.65 -10.87 3.14
CA ASP A 63 -9.74 -11.41 2.33
C ASP A 63 -10.98 -11.60 3.22
N ASP A 64 -12.02 -10.80 2.99
CA ASP A 64 -13.24 -10.85 3.81
C ASP A 64 -14.08 -12.11 3.51
N ILE A 65 -13.87 -12.77 2.37
CA ILE A 65 -14.65 -13.94 1.94
C ILE A 65 -14.08 -15.20 2.60
N GLU A 66 -12.75 -15.34 2.57
CA GLU A 66 -12.07 -16.47 3.21
C GLU A 66 -11.73 -16.23 4.68
N GLU A 67 -11.97 -15.03 5.20
CA GLU A 67 -11.57 -14.56 6.54
C GLU A 67 -10.08 -14.79 6.82
N LYS A 68 -9.23 -14.46 5.83
CA LYS A 68 -7.78 -14.68 5.90
C LYS A 68 -6.99 -13.41 5.76
N GLU A 69 -6.00 -13.26 6.63
CA GLU A 69 -4.97 -12.23 6.50
C GLU A 69 -3.72 -12.79 5.80
N TYR A 70 -3.23 -12.03 4.83
CA TYR A 70 -1.97 -12.24 4.15
C TYR A 70 -1.06 -11.05 4.41
N ARG A 71 0.23 -11.34 4.59
CA ARG A 71 1.23 -10.34 4.92
C ARG A 71 2.39 -10.43 3.97
N PHE A 72 2.80 -9.27 3.45
CA PHE A 72 3.92 -9.16 2.53
C PHE A 72 4.83 -8.02 2.94
N TYR A 73 6.07 -8.06 2.44
CA TYR A 73 7.10 -7.09 2.77
C TYR A 73 7.90 -6.76 1.52
N THR A 74 8.40 -5.52 1.45
CA THR A 74 9.43 -5.08 0.50
C THR A 74 10.29 -4.01 1.15
N ASN A 75 11.52 -3.83 0.65
CA ASN A 75 12.44 -2.78 1.10
C ASN A 75 13.20 -2.18 -0.08
N GLN A 76 13.87 -1.05 0.14
CA GLN A 76 14.56 -0.27 -0.91
C GLN A 76 15.58 -1.07 -1.74
N THR A 77 16.05 -2.23 -1.26
CA THR A 77 16.99 -3.07 -2.00
C THR A 77 16.32 -4.03 -2.99
N TRP A 78 14.99 -4.12 -2.97
CA TRP A 78 14.22 -5.06 -3.80
C TRP A 78 13.50 -4.35 -4.94
N ASN A 79 13.45 -4.99 -6.12
CA ASN A 79 12.90 -4.41 -7.36
C ASN A 79 11.40 -4.08 -7.31
N ASP A 80 10.68 -4.58 -6.32
CA ASP A 80 9.25 -4.38 -6.14
C ASP A 80 8.90 -3.16 -5.26
N PHE A 81 9.90 -2.58 -4.59
CA PHE A 81 9.73 -1.47 -3.65
C PHE A 81 9.04 -0.27 -4.28
N ASP A 82 9.47 0.13 -5.47
CA ASP A 82 8.91 1.31 -6.14
C ASP A 82 7.44 1.16 -6.51
N PHE A 83 6.95 -0.06 -6.74
CA PHE A 83 5.51 -0.28 -6.98
C PHE A 83 4.70 -0.03 -5.71
N ILE A 84 5.21 -0.44 -4.56
CA ILE A 84 4.53 -0.23 -3.27
C ILE A 84 4.64 1.23 -2.83
N ARG A 85 5.81 1.86 -3.02
CA ARG A 85 5.99 3.30 -2.78
C ARG A 85 4.98 4.12 -3.59
N ARG A 86 4.84 3.84 -4.90
CA ARG A 86 3.89 4.55 -5.76
C ARG A 86 2.43 4.38 -5.28
N LEU A 87 2.04 3.16 -4.88
CA LEU A 87 0.71 2.94 -4.31
C LEU A 87 0.51 3.73 -3.01
N PHE A 88 1.51 3.75 -2.13
CA PHE A 88 1.46 4.50 -0.89
C PHE A 88 1.29 6.00 -1.16
N ASP A 89 2.06 6.55 -2.11
CA ASP A 89 1.98 7.95 -2.53
C ASP A 89 0.60 8.31 -3.09
N ALA A 90 0.04 7.46 -3.96
CA ALA A 90 -1.31 7.65 -4.50
C ALA A 90 -2.37 7.56 -3.40
N ALA A 91 -2.23 6.62 -2.47
CA ALA A 91 -3.17 6.43 -1.37
C ALA A 91 -3.17 7.62 -0.40
N GLN A 92 -2.01 8.13 0.02
CA GLN A 92 -1.94 9.31 0.89
C GLN A 92 -2.51 10.56 0.20
N ALA A 93 -2.33 10.68 -1.12
CA ALA A 93 -2.84 11.80 -1.90
C ALA A 93 -4.36 11.70 -2.20
N SER A 94 -4.98 10.52 -2.06
CA SER A 94 -6.35 10.26 -2.53
C SER A 94 -7.43 11.18 -1.93
N LYS A 95 -7.20 11.75 -0.73
CA LYS A 95 -8.10 12.72 -0.09
C LYS A 95 -7.47 14.11 0.07
N MET A 96 -6.29 14.32 -0.50
CA MET A 96 -5.59 15.60 -0.42
C MET A 96 -6.35 16.65 -1.24
N LYS A 97 -6.64 17.80 -0.63
CA LYS A 97 -7.19 18.95 -1.35
C LYS A 97 -6.04 19.85 -1.77
N LEU A 98 -5.83 19.96 -3.08
CA LEU A 98 -4.87 20.89 -3.65
C LEU A 98 -5.58 22.22 -3.98
N PRO A 99 -4.90 23.37 -3.80
CA PRO A 99 -5.54 24.68 -3.87
C PRO A 99 -5.77 25.23 -5.30
N PHE A 100 -5.40 24.50 -6.35
CA PHE A 100 -5.58 24.88 -7.75
C PHE A 100 -5.84 23.65 -8.63
#